data_AF-U7QNI7-F1
#
_entry.id   AF-U7QNI7-F1
#
_cell.length_a   1.000
_cell.length_b   1.000
_cell.length_c   1.000
_cell.angle_alpha   90.00
_cell.angle_beta   90.00
_cell.angle_gamma   90.00
#
_symmetry.space_group_name_H-M   'P 1'
#
loop_
_entity.id
_entity.type
_entity.pdbx_description
1 polymer ?
#
loop_
_entity_poly.entity_id
_entity_poly.type
_entity_poly.pdbx_seq_one_letter_code
_entity_poly.pdbx_strand_id
1 'polypeptide(L)'
;MFNYVVSELNRFNLAYLHIVEPRIQGNVTVEDDGNGLGARHFRSIYQGTIITAGGYTRESGEAVLEQGDADLVAYGRLFIANPDLPKRFALNAPLNEYDRSTFYGGDHRGYTDYPFLDELKVLTTV
;
A
#
# COMPACT_ATOMS: atom_id res chain seq x y z
N MET A 1 -22.49 -8.67 -6.37
CA MET A 1 -22.78 -7.90 -5.13
C MET A 1 -21.98 -6.60 -5.06
N PHE A 2 -20.64 -6.62 -5.06
CA PHE A 2 -19.83 -5.40 -4.89
C PHE A 2 -19.99 -4.33 -5.97
N ASN A 3 -20.21 -4.72 -7.24
CA ASN A 3 -20.48 -3.74 -8.32
C ASN A 3 -21.66 -2.80 -8.00
N TYR A 4 -22.72 -3.34 -7.38
CA TYR A 4 -23.88 -2.53 -6.99
C TYR A 4 -23.51 -1.49 -5.94
N VAL A 5 -22.81 -1.93 -4.88
CA VAL A 5 -22.34 -1.03 -3.81
C VAL A 5 -21.47 0.07 -4.39
N VAL A 6 -20.44 -0.28 -5.17
CA VAL A 6 -19.52 0.69 -5.76
C VAL A 6 -20.25 1.67 -6.70
N SER A 7 -21.24 1.19 -7.45
CA SER A 7 -22.09 2.04 -8.29
C SER A 7 -22.92 3.03 -7.47
N GLU A 8 -23.58 2.58 -6.39
CA GLU A 8 -24.38 3.45 -5.52
C GLU A 8 -23.53 4.50 -4.78
N LEU A 9 -22.26 4.18 -4.45
CA LEU A 9 -21.35 5.12 -3.81
C LEU A 9 -21.08 6.38 -4.63
N ASN A 10 -21.20 6.33 -5.97
CA ASN A 10 -21.05 7.50 -6.84
C ASN A 10 -22.04 8.63 -6.52
N ARG A 11 -23.15 8.33 -5.83
CA ARG A 11 -24.19 9.31 -5.48
C ARG A 11 -23.81 10.21 -4.29
N PHE A 12 -22.76 9.86 -3.55
CA PHE A 12 -22.43 10.50 -2.28
C PHE A 12 -21.27 11.51 -2.34
N ASN A 13 -20.70 11.76 -3.53
CA ASN A 13 -19.54 12.65 -3.72
C ASN A 13 -18.45 12.45 -2.65
N LEU A 14 -18.05 11.19 -2.44
CA LEU A 14 -17.11 10.82 -1.39
C LEU A 14 -15.69 11.26 -1.77
N ALA A 15 -14.86 11.48 -0.75
CA ALA A 15 -13.45 11.83 -0.94
C ALA A 15 -12.69 10.76 -1.73
N TYR A 16 -12.92 9.47 -1.43
CA TYR A 16 -12.32 8.35 -2.15
C TYR A 16 -13.07 7.03 -1.88
N LEU A 17 -12.80 6.04 -2.74
CA LEU A 17 -13.04 4.63 -2.48
C LEU A 17 -11.69 3.95 -2.23
N HIS A 18 -11.55 3.25 -1.10
CA HIS A 18 -10.32 2.52 -0.75
C HIS A 18 -10.54 1.02 -0.93
N ILE A 19 -9.74 0.41 -1.79
CA ILE A 19 -9.87 -0.97 -2.24
C ILE A 19 -8.64 -1.75 -1.80
N VAL A 20 -8.85 -2.88 -1.13
CA VAL A 20 -7.78 -3.82 -0.78
C VAL A 20 -7.79 -4.93 -1.83
N GLU A 21 -6.67 -5.08 -2.55
CA GLU A 21 -6.52 -6.07 -3.60
C GLU A 21 -6.74 -7.50 -3.08
N PRO A 22 -7.42 -8.37 -3.86
CA PRO A 22 -7.71 -9.75 -3.47
C PRO A 22 -6.46 -10.62 -3.31
N ARG A 23 -5.30 -10.13 -3.77
CA ARG A 23 -3.96 -10.63 -3.42
C ARG A 23 -3.67 -10.62 -1.92
N ILE A 24 -4.53 -10.04 -1.08
CA ILE A 24 -4.36 -9.99 0.37
C ILE A 24 -5.50 -10.72 1.07
N GLN A 25 -5.16 -11.79 1.80
CA GLN A 25 -6.04 -12.41 2.79
C GLN A 25 -5.60 -11.97 4.19
N GLY A 26 -6.20 -10.89 4.70
CA GLY A 26 -5.82 -10.30 5.99
C GLY A 26 -4.40 -9.71 5.96
N ASN A 27 -3.42 -10.42 6.54
CA ASN A 27 -2.02 -9.99 6.59
C ASN A 27 -1.08 -10.82 5.68
N VAL A 28 -1.63 -11.73 4.85
CA VAL A 28 -0.87 -12.64 3.96
C VAL A 28 -1.13 -12.30 2.50
N THR A 29 -0.09 -12.42 1.67
CA THR A 29 -0.20 -12.28 0.20
C THR A 29 -0.58 -13.62 -0.43
N VAL A 30 -1.57 -13.63 -1.32
CA VAL A 30 -2.10 -14.78 -2.08
C VAL A 30 -1.92 -14.50 -3.59
N GLU A 31 -1.76 -15.56 -4.40
CA GLU A 31 -1.69 -15.43 -5.86
C GLU A 31 -3.00 -14.88 -6.44
N ASP A 32 -2.88 -14.04 -7.47
CA ASP A 32 -4.00 -13.44 -8.18
C ASP A 32 -4.27 -14.21 -9.46
N ASP A 33 -5.50 -14.69 -9.59
CA ASP A 33 -5.97 -15.40 -10.76
C ASP A 33 -6.40 -14.44 -11.90
N GLY A 34 -6.24 -13.12 -11.72
CA GLY A 34 -6.59 -12.10 -12.70
C GLY A 34 -8.09 -11.87 -12.84
N ASN A 35 -8.92 -12.56 -12.05
CA ASN A 35 -10.38 -12.38 -12.00
C ASN A 35 -10.81 -11.65 -10.71
N GLY A 36 -9.84 -11.11 -9.98
CA GLY A 36 -10.06 -10.41 -8.73
C GLY A 36 -10.91 -9.14 -8.88
N LEU A 37 -11.80 -8.92 -7.90
CA LEU A 37 -12.49 -7.64 -7.70
C LEU A 37 -11.52 -6.60 -7.11
N GLY A 38 -10.50 -6.21 -7.88
CA GLY A 38 -9.46 -5.23 -7.52
C GLY A 38 -9.71 -3.84 -8.08
N ALA A 39 -8.75 -2.93 -7.91
CA ALA A 39 -8.85 -1.53 -8.33
C ALA A 39 -9.16 -1.38 -9.83
N ARG A 40 -8.47 -2.15 -10.68
CA ARG A 40 -8.71 -2.18 -12.13
C ARG A 40 -10.18 -2.45 -12.50
N HIS A 41 -10.79 -3.43 -11.84
CA HIS A 41 -12.19 -3.78 -12.09
C HIS A 41 -13.12 -2.63 -11.68
N PHE A 42 -12.92 -2.11 -10.47
CA PHE A 42 -13.78 -1.06 -9.92
C PHE A 42 -13.54 0.34 -10.50
N ARG A 43 -12.38 0.58 -11.13
CA ARG A 43 -12.10 1.83 -11.86
C ARG A 43 -13.11 2.09 -12.97
N SER A 44 -13.63 1.04 -13.61
CA SER A 44 -14.68 1.14 -14.62
C SER A 44 -16.06 1.50 -14.08
N ILE A 45 -16.26 1.46 -12.76
CA ILE A 45 -17.56 1.62 -12.08
C ILE A 45 -17.58 2.90 -11.21
N TYR A 46 -16.55 3.11 -10.40
CA TYR A 46 -16.44 4.28 -9.54
C TYR A 46 -15.91 5.47 -10.32
N GLN A 47 -16.45 6.66 -10.08
CA GLN A 47 -16.11 7.90 -10.83
C GLN A 47 -15.22 8.85 -10.02
N GLY A 48 -15.11 8.65 -8.70
CA GLY A 48 -14.25 9.45 -7.83
C GLY A 48 -12.83 8.91 -7.71
N THR A 49 -12.10 9.41 -6.72
CA THR A 49 -10.73 8.98 -6.40
C THR A 49 -10.67 7.56 -5.86
N ILE A 50 -9.79 6.72 -6.39
CA ILE A 50 -9.52 5.36 -5.91
C ILE A 50 -8.16 5.33 -5.21
N ILE A 51 -8.17 4.86 -3.97
CA ILE A 51 -6.97 4.41 -3.27
C ILE A 51 -6.92 2.89 -3.38
N THR A 52 -5.84 2.33 -3.93
CA THR A 52 -5.61 0.89 -3.93
C THR A 52 -4.56 0.50 -2.90
N ALA A 53 -4.73 -0.66 -2.26
CA ALA A 53 -3.82 -1.19 -1.27
C ALA A 53 -3.67 -2.70 -1.44
N GLY A 54 -2.51 -3.22 -1.06
CA GLY A 54 -2.32 -4.66 -0.89
C GLY A 54 -1.19 -5.22 -1.72
N GLY A 55 -0.06 -5.49 -1.06
CA GLY A 55 1.06 -6.23 -1.67
C GLY A 55 1.87 -5.44 -2.71
N TYR A 56 1.61 -4.14 -2.88
CA TYR A 56 2.38 -3.28 -3.77
C TYR A 56 3.86 -3.18 -3.36
N THR A 57 4.73 -3.26 -4.35
CA THR A 57 6.10 -2.75 -4.32
C THR A 57 6.11 -1.33 -4.90
N ARG A 58 7.26 -0.67 -4.91
CA ARG A 58 7.39 0.62 -5.61
C ARG A 58 6.99 0.49 -7.08
N GLU A 59 7.49 -0.54 -7.75
CA GLU A 59 7.33 -0.77 -9.19
C GLU A 59 5.88 -1.10 -9.54
N SER A 60 5.23 -2.00 -8.79
CA SER A 60 3.83 -2.34 -9.04
C SER A 60 2.88 -1.21 -8.64
N GLY A 61 3.26 -0.40 -7.64
CA GLY A 61 2.53 0.80 -7.26
C GLY A 61 2.62 1.90 -8.33
N GLU A 62 3.80 2.13 -8.92
CA GLU A 62 3.93 3.06 -10.05
C GLU A 62 3.12 2.56 -11.25
N ALA A 63 3.23 1.27 -11.57
CA ALA A 63 2.55 0.67 -12.71
C ALA A 63 1.01 0.81 -12.64
N VAL A 64 0.40 0.68 -11.45
CA VAL A 64 -1.06 0.82 -11.30
C VAL A 64 -1.53 2.27 -11.48
N LEU A 65 -0.68 3.24 -11.11
CA LEU A 65 -0.95 4.67 -11.33
C LEU A 65 -0.79 5.02 -12.82
N GLU A 66 0.29 4.57 -13.46
CA GLU A 66 0.54 4.78 -14.90
C GLU A 66 -0.57 4.18 -15.78
N GLN A 67 -1.13 3.04 -15.36
CA GLN A 67 -2.26 2.40 -16.06
C GLN A 67 -3.60 3.11 -15.83
N GLY A 68 -3.69 4.02 -14.87
CA GLY A 68 -4.93 4.72 -14.52
C GLY A 68 -5.95 3.87 -13.75
N ASP A 69 -5.51 2.72 -13.23
CA ASP A 69 -6.36 1.79 -12.47
C ASP A 69 -6.68 2.31 -11.06
N ALA A 70 -5.83 3.18 -10.52
CA ALA A 70 -6.04 3.89 -9.25
C ALA A 70 -5.41 5.29 -9.29
N ASP A 71 -5.84 6.16 -8.38
CA ASP A 71 -5.31 7.52 -8.24
C ASP A 71 -4.24 7.62 -7.15
N LEU A 72 -4.29 6.72 -6.16
CA LEU A 72 -3.38 6.66 -5.02
C LEU A 72 -3.09 5.21 -4.63
N VAL A 73 -1.90 4.97 -4.08
CA VAL A 73 -1.49 3.65 -3.56
C VAL A 73 -1.19 3.75 -2.07
N ALA A 74 -1.80 2.89 -1.27
CA ALA A 74 -1.55 2.77 0.15
C ALA A 74 -0.64 1.56 0.46
N TYR A 75 0.37 1.80 1.31
CA TYR A 75 1.33 0.81 1.75
C TYR A 75 1.20 0.60 3.26
N GLY A 76 1.00 -0.64 3.70
CA GLY A 76 0.92 -1.00 5.12
C GLY A 76 2.27 -1.48 5.67
N ARG A 77 2.61 -2.75 5.40
CA ARG A 77 3.84 -3.42 5.88
C ARG A 77 5.12 -2.63 5.62
N LEU A 78 5.25 -2.02 4.44
CA LEU A 78 6.42 -1.22 4.11
C LEU A 78 6.50 0.04 4.99
N PHE A 79 5.37 0.70 5.27
CA PHE A 79 5.34 1.88 6.12
C PHE A 79 5.61 1.56 7.59
N ILE A 80 5.25 0.36 8.08
CA ILE A 80 5.62 -0.08 9.43
C ILE A 80 7.14 -0.04 9.61
N ALA A 81 7.89 -0.63 8.68
CA ALA A 81 9.35 -0.71 8.79
C ALA A 81 10.09 0.53 8.26
N ASN A 82 9.45 1.37 7.45
CA ASN A 82 10.09 2.48 6.77
C ASN A 82 9.31 3.78 7.05
N PRO A 83 9.62 4.49 8.15
CA PRO A 83 8.90 5.71 8.51
C PRO A 83 9.05 6.82 7.45
N ASP A 84 10.09 6.75 6.63
CA ASP A 84 10.40 7.64 5.51
C ASP A 84 10.23 6.97 4.13
N LEU A 85 9.31 6.00 4.01
CA LEU A 85 9.06 5.23 2.78
C LEU A 85 8.97 6.10 1.51
N PRO A 86 8.24 7.24 1.46
CA PRO A 86 8.19 8.07 0.26
C PRO A 86 9.56 8.59 -0.18
N LYS A 87 10.42 9.00 0.78
CA LYS A 87 11.78 9.46 0.51
C LYS A 87 12.64 8.31 -0.04
N ARG A 88 12.50 7.11 0.51
CA ARG A 88 13.21 5.92 0.02
C ARG A 88 12.81 5.57 -1.40
N PHE A 89 11.52 5.61 -1.74
CA PHE A 89 11.05 5.40 -3.10
C PHE A 89 11.59 6.47 -4.06
N ALA A 90 11.52 7.76 -3.69
CA ALA A 90 12.03 8.85 -4.51
C ALA A 90 13.53 8.73 -4.82
N LEU A 91 14.31 8.21 -3.87
CA LEU A 91 15.76 8.03 -4.01
C LEU A 91 16.17 6.63 -4.52
N ASN A 92 15.22 5.73 -4.75
CA ASN A 92 15.48 4.31 -4.97
C ASN A 92 16.42 3.70 -3.89
N ALA A 93 16.21 4.09 -2.63
CA ALA A 93 17.03 3.65 -1.51
C ALA A 93 16.58 2.28 -0.99
N PRO A 94 17.48 1.52 -0.32
CA PRO A 94 17.11 0.27 0.34
C PRO A 94 15.98 0.47 1.36
N LEU A 95 15.11 -0.54 1.47
CA LEU A 95 14.04 -0.58 2.46
C LEU A 95 14.49 -1.39 3.68
N ASN A 96 14.05 -0.97 4.86
CA ASN A 96 14.12 -1.78 6.06
C ASN A 96 13.16 -2.98 5.92
N GLU A 97 13.60 -4.16 6.36
CA GLU A 97 12.78 -5.35 6.42
C GLU A 97 11.79 -5.26 7.60
N TYR A 98 10.53 -5.59 7.35
CA TYR A 98 9.52 -5.63 8.40
C TYR A 98 9.60 -6.94 9.20
N ASP A 99 9.39 -6.85 10.51
CA ASP A 99 9.30 -8.02 11.40
C ASP A 99 7.84 -8.30 11.73
N ARG A 100 7.33 -9.43 11.26
CA ARG A 100 5.93 -9.81 11.51
C ARG A 100 5.65 -10.18 12.96
N SER A 101 6.67 -10.60 13.71
CA SER A 101 6.51 -11.04 15.10
C SER A 101 6.17 -9.88 16.05
N THR A 102 6.45 -8.64 15.63
CA THR A 102 6.24 -7.41 16.41
C THR A 102 5.03 -6.59 15.96
N PHE A 103 4.25 -7.05 14.97
CA PHE A 103 3.12 -6.27 14.44
C PHE A 103 2.00 -6.00 15.46
N TYR A 104 1.85 -6.85 16.48
CA TYR A 104 0.76 -6.77 17.44
C TYR A 104 1.26 -6.90 18.88
N GLY A 105 0.83 -5.98 19.74
CA GLY A 105 1.29 -5.92 21.14
C GLY A 105 2.72 -5.43 21.26
N GLY A 106 3.41 -5.82 22.34
CA GLY A 106 4.83 -5.50 22.52
C GLY A 106 5.10 -4.11 23.14
N ASP A 107 6.27 -3.56 22.80
CA ASP A 107 6.74 -2.24 23.24
C ASP A 107 7.27 -1.42 22.05
N HIS A 108 8.32 -0.62 22.22
CA HIS A 108 8.93 0.18 21.16
C HIS A 108 9.58 -0.65 20.04
N ARG A 109 9.91 -1.92 20.30
CA ARG A 109 10.65 -2.80 19.38
C ARG A 109 9.80 -3.27 18.20
N GLY A 110 10.26 -2.98 16.99
CA GLY A 110 9.51 -3.20 15.75
C GLY A 110 8.32 -2.24 15.57
N TYR A 111 8.33 -1.09 16.29
CA TYR A 111 7.25 -0.11 16.22
C TYR A 111 7.78 1.31 16.01
N THR A 112 8.63 1.81 16.91
CA THR A 112 9.21 3.18 16.83
C THR A 112 10.72 3.18 16.66
N ASP A 113 11.36 2.03 16.63
CA ASP A 113 12.82 1.85 16.55
C ASP A 113 13.32 1.50 15.14
N TYR A 114 12.46 1.51 14.12
CA TYR A 114 12.87 1.42 12.74
C TYR A 114 13.62 2.70 12.31
N PRO A 115 14.86 2.58 11.78
CA PRO A 115 15.69 3.74 11.50
C PRO A 115 15.26 4.50 10.25
N PHE A 116 15.44 5.81 10.26
CA PHE A 116 15.33 6.66 9.07
C PHE A 116 16.55 6.47 8.14
N LEU A 117 16.39 6.75 6.84
CA LEU A 117 17.48 6.62 5.87
C LEU A 117 18.69 7.48 6.22
N ASP A 118 18.47 8.67 6.77
CA ASP A 118 19.55 9.59 7.11
C ASP A 118 20.36 9.11 8.34
N GLU A 119 19.73 8.38 9.27
CA GLU A 119 20.41 7.80 10.44
C GLU A 119 21.36 6.67 10.03
N LEU A 120 20.94 5.84 9.06
CA LEU A 120 21.76 4.76 8.52
C LEU A 120 23.03 5.29 7.81
N LYS A 121 22.94 6.44 7.13
CA LYS A 121 24.12 7.04 6.46
C LYS A 121 25.18 7.50 7.46
N VAL A 122 24.77 7.98 8.63
CA VAL A 122 25.70 8.42 9.67
C VAL A 122 26.50 7.24 10.22
N LEU A 123 25.87 6.07 10.38
CA LEU A 123 26.53 4.87 10.93
C LEU A 123 27.55 4.24 9.97
N THR A 124 27.40 4.41 8.66
CA THR A 124 28.33 3.84 7.65
C THR A 124 29.52 4.75 7.33
N THR A 125 29.56 5.96 7.89
CA THR A 125 30.59 6.98 7.61
C THR A 125 31.62 7.10 8.76
N VAL A 126 31.57 6.22 9.75
CA VAL A 126 32.51 6.11 10.88
C VAL A 126 33.31 4.82 10.75
#